data_AF-A0A7C6BVU7-F1
#
_entry.id   AF-A0A7C6BVU7-F1
#
_cell.length_a   1.000
_cell.length_b   1.000
_cell.length_c   1.000
_cell.angle_alpha   90.00
_cell.angle_beta   90.00
_cell.angle_gamma   90.00
#
_symmetry.space_group_name_H-M   'P 1'
#
loop_
_entity.id
_entity.type
_entity.pdbx_description
1 polymer ?
#
loop_
_entity_poly.entity_id
_entity_poly.type
_entity_poly.pdbx_seq_one_letter_code
_entity_poly.pdbx_strand_id
1 'polypeptide(L)'
;MLEKEELIDQIEETEMERAPGKRDSWEKHIDLEDGNILIVGYEEEESFSEHNPGEEVVTNYYWYWELRDEKNWDVIFDNHEKEFSFCESTVGEYTDQDRVEDIVGDIEEENVCTWSEQDWIEDISEKIAEEVLEWLKNP
;
A
#
# COMPACT_ATOMS: atom_id res chain seq x y z
N MET A 1 14.36 -7.86 19.89
CA MET A 1 14.80 -8.07 18.49
C MET A 1 13.62 -8.75 17.86
N LEU A 2 12.81 -7.94 17.20
CA LEU A 2 11.60 -8.39 16.51
C LEU A 2 11.96 -9.52 15.54
N GLU A 3 11.22 -10.62 15.60
CA GLU A 3 11.40 -11.72 14.64
C GLU A 3 10.80 -11.32 13.28
N LYS A 4 11.40 -11.79 12.18
CA LYS A 4 10.93 -11.45 10.83
C LYS A 4 9.46 -11.85 10.62
N GLU A 5 9.09 -13.06 11.06
CA GLU A 5 7.72 -13.56 10.94
C GLU A 5 6.74 -12.68 11.74
N GLU A 6 7.11 -12.26 12.94
CA GLU A 6 6.28 -11.35 13.76
C GLU A 6 6.10 -9.97 13.13
N LEU A 7 7.09 -9.47 12.40
CA LEU A 7 6.96 -8.21 11.65
C LEU A 7 6.09 -8.37 10.41
N ILE A 8 6.19 -9.50 9.70
CA ILE A 8 5.34 -9.82 8.55
C ILE A 8 3.88 -9.85 8.97
N ASP A 9 3.56 -10.60 10.02
CA ASP A 9 2.20 -10.70 10.56
C ASP A 9 1.65 -9.30 10.91
N GLN A 10 2.46 -8.44 11.55
CA GLN A 10 2.06 -7.06 11.84
C GLN A 10 1.83 -6.22 10.58
N ILE A 11 2.67 -6.36 9.55
CA ILE A 11 2.52 -5.65 8.28
C ILE A 11 1.22 -6.06 7.58
N GLU A 12 0.84 -7.33 7.64
CA GLU A 12 -0.38 -7.84 7.00
C GLU A 12 -1.64 -7.51 7.81
N GLU A 13 -1.63 -7.78 9.11
CA GLU A 13 -2.83 -7.71 9.97
C GLU A 13 -3.17 -6.30 10.47
N THR A 14 -2.20 -5.38 10.55
CA THR A 14 -2.48 -4.03 11.05
C THR A 14 -3.40 -3.28 10.09
N GLU A 15 -4.50 -2.73 10.62
CA GLU A 15 -5.48 -2.01 9.82
C GLU A 15 -4.88 -0.75 9.19
N MET A 16 -5.26 -0.48 7.95
CA MET A 16 -4.92 0.76 7.25
C MET A 16 -5.84 1.89 7.70
N GLU A 17 -5.27 3.05 7.96
CA GLU A 17 -5.99 4.27 8.24
C GLU A 17 -5.76 5.29 7.13
N ARG A 18 -6.78 6.13 6.86
CA ARG A 18 -6.63 7.18 5.86
C ARG A 18 -5.64 8.23 6.37
N ALA A 19 -4.55 8.43 5.64
CA ALA A 19 -3.52 9.36 6.04
C ALA A 19 -4.04 10.81 5.98
N PRO A 20 -3.65 11.68 6.94
CA PRO A 20 -4.11 13.06 6.97
C PRO A 20 -3.48 13.88 5.82
N GLY A 21 -4.23 14.09 4.73
CA GLY A 21 -3.68 14.73 3.53
C GLY A 21 -4.71 15.13 2.45
N LYS A 22 -4.19 15.57 1.29
CA LYS A 22 -4.97 16.03 0.12
C LYS A 22 -5.18 14.96 -0.96
N ARG A 23 -4.51 13.81 -0.86
CA ARG A 23 -4.61 12.69 -1.80
C ARG A 23 -5.28 11.50 -1.11
N ASP A 24 -5.82 10.59 -1.90
CA ASP A 24 -6.23 9.29 -1.40
C ASP A 24 -4.96 8.47 -1.12
N SER A 25 -4.58 8.51 0.16
CA SER A 25 -3.42 7.84 0.72
C SER A 25 -3.84 7.13 2.01
N TRP A 26 -3.39 5.90 2.17
CA TRP A 26 -3.66 5.07 3.32
C TRP A 26 -2.35 4.60 3.93
N GLU A 27 -2.28 4.62 5.26
CA GLU A 27 -1.10 4.25 6.01
C GLU A 27 -1.48 3.40 7.21
N LYS A 28 -0.61 2.45 7.54
CA LYS A 28 -0.57 1.79 8.83
C LYS A 28 0.73 2.18 9.53
N HIS A 29 0.64 2.44 10.82
CA HIS A 29 1.78 2.78 11.66
C HIS A 29 2.02 1.63 12.63
N ILE A 30 3.20 1.03 12.57
CA ILE A 30 3.59 -0.16 13.33
C ILE A 30 4.72 0.25 14.27
N ASP A 31 4.44 0.21 15.58
CA ASP A 31 5.43 0.52 16.62
C ASP A 31 6.44 -0.63 16.75
N LEU A 32 7.74 -0.31 16.66
CA LEU A 32 8.83 -1.28 16.79
C LEU A 32 9.51 -1.16 18.15
N GLU A 33 9.99 -2.29 18.69
CA GLU A 33 10.56 -2.39 20.06
C GLU A 33 11.73 -1.41 20.35
N ASP A 34 12.43 -0.94 19.32
CA ASP A 34 13.63 -0.10 19.45
C ASP A 34 13.34 1.42 19.48
N GLY A 35 12.07 1.82 19.60
CA GLY A 35 11.64 3.22 19.58
C GLY A 35 11.62 3.80 18.17
N ASN A 36 11.32 2.95 17.20
CA ASN A 36 11.13 3.30 15.80
C ASN A 36 9.69 2.97 15.39
N ILE A 37 9.19 3.64 14.37
CA ILE A 37 7.88 3.37 13.78
C ILE A 37 8.09 3.02 12.32
N LEU A 38 7.52 1.89 11.90
CA LEU A 38 7.38 1.54 10.50
C LEU A 38 6.04 2.11 10.00
N ILE A 39 6.10 2.94 8.99
CA ILE A 39 4.94 3.39 8.22
C ILE A 39 4.91 2.56 6.95
N VAL A 40 3.81 1.87 6.69
CA VAL A 40 3.56 1.23 5.40
C VAL A 40 2.30 1.88 4.83
N GLY A 41 2.36 2.34 3.59
CA GLY A 41 1.21 2.99 2.97
C GLY A 41 1.16 2.82 1.48
N TYR A 42 0.07 3.31 0.90
CA TYR A 42 -0.06 3.47 -0.53
C TYR A 42 -0.70 4.81 -0.86
N GLU A 43 -0.32 5.40 -2.00
CA GLU A 43 -0.94 6.62 -2.50
C GLU A 43 -1.30 6.50 -3.99
N GLU A 44 -2.36 7.22 -4.39
CA GLU A 44 -2.82 7.29 -5.77
C GLU A 44 -1.73 7.90 -6.68
N GLU A 45 -1.43 7.22 -7.78
CA GLU A 45 -0.60 7.75 -8.86
C GLU A 45 -1.44 8.36 -10.00
N GLU A 46 -2.26 7.53 -10.64
CA GLU A 46 -3.11 7.90 -11.76
C GLU A 46 -4.48 7.21 -11.66
N SER A 47 -5.53 7.94 -11.99
CA SER A 47 -6.90 7.43 -12.08
C SER A 47 -7.44 7.58 -13.51
N PHE A 48 -7.99 6.49 -14.04
CA PHE A 48 -8.56 6.39 -15.37
C PHE A 48 -10.08 6.25 -15.27
N SER A 49 -10.79 7.15 -15.96
CA SER A 49 -12.26 7.11 -16.07
C SER A 49 -12.68 7.26 -17.52
N GLU A 50 -13.61 6.42 -17.97
CA GLU A 50 -14.35 6.69 -19.19
C GLU A 50 -15.39 7.80 -18.92
N HIS A 51 -15.64 8.65 -19.93
CA HIS A 51 -16.33 9.94 -19.78
C HIS A 51 -17.84 9.85 -19.45
N ASN A 52 -18.37 8.68 -19.08
CA ASN A 52 -19.79 8.50 -18.78
C ASN A 52 -20.07 8.34 -17.27
N PRO A 53 -21.10 9.03 -16.75
CA PRO A 53 -21.50 8.90 -15.36
C PRO A 53 -22.07 7.49 -15.09
N GLY A 54 -21.47 6.78 -14.13
CA GLY A 54 -21.85 5.43 -13.71
C GLY A 54 -20.95 4.31 -14.24
N GLU A 55 -19.90 4.65 -14.97
CA GLU A 55 -18.87 3.69 -15.42
C GLU A 55 -17.76 3.51 -14.40
N GLU A 56 -17.03 2.42 -14.58
CA GLU A 56 -15.91 1.97 -13.76
C GLU A 56 -14.77 3.00 -13.79
N VAL A 57 -14.19 3.29 -12.63
CA VAL A 57 -12.97 4.08 -12.46
C VAL A 57 -11.89 3.13 -12.00
N VAL A 58 -10.80 3.06 -12.75
CA VAL A 58 -9.63 2.25 -12.40
C VAL A 58 -8.57 3.19 -11.85
N THR A 59 -8.11 2.94 -10.63
CA THR A 59 -7.12 3.76 -9.94
C THR A 59 -5.88 2.92 -9.65
N ASN A 60 -4.73 3.46 -10.03
CA ASN A 60 -3.43 2.85 -9.75
C ASN A 60 -2.85 3.46 -8.48
N TYR A 61 -2.46 2.58 -7.57
CA TYR A 61 -1.79 2.91 -6.32
C TYR A 61 -0.40 2.30 -6.30
N TYR A 62 0.54 2.96 -5.63
CA TYR A 62 1.84 2.37 -5.32
C TYR A 62 2.06 2.29 -3.83
N TRP A 63 2.75 1.24 -3.42
CA TRP A 63 3.19 1.05 -2.06
C TRP A 63 4.44 1.87 -1.76
N TYR A 64 4.53 2.31 -0.52
CA TYR A 64 5.71 2.92 0.07
C TYR A 64 5.84 2.47 1.52
N TRP A 65 7.06 2.55 2.05
CA TRP A 65 7.29 2.37 3.47
C TRP A 65 8.43 3.24 3.96
N GLU A 66 8.30 3.68 5.21
CA GLU A 66 9.29 4.52 5.88
C GLU A 66 9.59 3.96 7.26
N LEU A 67 10.84 4.06 7.68
CA LEU A 67 11.24 3.85 9.06
C LEU A 67 11.53 5.20 9.70
N ARG A 68 10.89 5.49 10.83
CA ARG A 68 11.04 6.76 11.54
C ARG A 68 11.44 6.56 12.99
N ASP A 69 12.16 7.53 13.56
CA ASP A 69 12.39 7.62 15.01
C ASP A 69 11.09 8.06 15.70
N GLU A 70 10.61 7.30 16.68
CA GLU A 70 9.34 7.56 17.38
C GLU A 70 9.36 8.92 18.10
N LYS A 71 10.52 9.36 18.58
CA LYS A 71 10.63 10.53 19.48
C LYS A 71 10.64 11.85 18.73
N ASN A 72 11.33 11.90 17.59
CA ASN A 72 11.55 13.12 16.83
C ASN A 72 10.85 13.11 15.48
N TRP A 73 10.31 11.96 15.05
CA TRP A 73 9.68 11.76 13.75
C TRP A 73 10.62 11.92 12.56
N ASP A 74 11.93 11.81 12.82
CA ASP A 74 12.98 11.87 11.81
C ASP A 74 12.94 10.61 10.95
N VAL A 75 13.09 10.78 9.63
CA VAL A 75 13.13 9.67 8.66
C VAL A 75 14.49 9.00 8.74
N ILE A 76 14.49 7.73 9.13
CA ILE A 76 15.67 6.86 9.19
C ILE A 76 15.86 6.15 7.85
N PHE A 77 14.77 5.67 7.28
CA PHE A 77 14.74 5.05 5.96
C PHE A 77 13.44 5.41 5.23
N ASP A 78 13.53 5.46 3.92
CA ASP A 78 12.47 5.93 3.03
C ASP A 78 12.49 5.13 1.72
N ASN A 79 11.40 4.41 1.44
CA ASN A 79 11.15 3.79 0.15
C ASN A 79 9.87 4.34 -0.49
N HIS A 80 10.07 5.27 -1.43
CA HIS A 80 9.05 5.76 -2.38
C HIS A 80 9.48 5.48 -3.82
N GLU A 81 10.21 4.39 -4.07
CA GLU A 81 10.72 4.06 -5.40
C GLU A 81 9.64 3.59 -6.38
N LYS A 82 8.40 3.38 -5.88
CA LYS A 82 7.23 2.90 -6.65
C LYS A 82 7.49 1.56 -7.33
N GLU A 83 8.27 0.70 -6.68
CA GLU A 83 8.58 -0.64 -7.20
C GLU A 83 7.37 -1.58 -7.15
N PHE A 84 6.43 -1.31 -6.24
CA PHE A 84 5.25 -2.14 -6.00
C PHE A 84 3.99 -1.33 -6.20
N SER A 85 3.04 -1.89 -6.94
CA SER A 85 1.81 -1.22 -7.29
C SER A 85 0.63 -2.18 -7.35
N PHE A 86 -0.55 -1.63 -7.11
CA PHE A 86 -1.80 -2.34 -7.31
C PHE A 86 -2.85 -1.46 -7.96
N CYS A 87 -3.78 -2.09 -8.65
CA CYS A 87 -4.96 -1.45 -9.19
C CYS A 87 -6.20 -1.72 -8.35
N GLU A 88 -7.06 -0.72 -8.20
CA GLU A 88 -8.41 -0.89 -7.68
C GLU A 88 -9.42 -0.36 -8.71
N SER A 89 -10.51 -1.10 -8.94
CA SER A 89 -11.62 -0.62 -9.75
C SER A 89 -12.84 -0.29 -8.89
N THR A 90 -13.44 0.86 -9.15
CA THR A 90 -14.65 1.34 -8.46
C THR A 90 -15.74 1.60 -9.48
N VAL A 91 -16.91 0.96 -9.34
CA VAL A 91 -18.07 1.18 -10.20
C VAL A 91 -19.09 2.06 -9.48
N GLY A 92 -19.18 3.34 -9.84
CA GLY A 92 -20.12 4.30 -9.23
C GLY A 92 -19.67 4.83 -7.84
N GLU A 93 -20.62 5.13 -6.93
CA GLU A 93 -20.34 5.59 -5.55
C GLU A 93 -20.19 4.45 -4.51
N TYR A 94 -20.16 3.19 -4.95
CA TYR A 94 -20.09 2.02 -4.07
C TYR A 94 -18.71 1.35 -4.15
N THR A 95 -17.97 1.37 -3.05
CA THR A 95 -16.72 0.63 -2.85
C THR A 95 -17.07 -0.79 -2.40
N ASP A 96 -17.31 -1.71 -3.33
CA ASP A 96 -17.59 -3.11 -3.00
C ASP A 96 -16.27 -3.83 -2.65
N GLN A 97 -15.86 -3.79 -1.38
CA GLN A 97 -14.80 -4.64 -0.79
C GLN A 97 -15.13 -6.16 -0.82
N ASP A 98 -16.21 -6.58 -1.49
CA ASP A 98 -16.76 -7.95 -1.45
C ASP A 98 -16.92 -8.57 -2.86
N ARG A 99 -16.30 -8.00 -3.91
CA ARG A 99 -16.41 -8.49 -5.30
C ARG A 99 -15.08 -8.82 -5.96
N VAL A 100 -14.13 -9.38 -5.21
CA VAL A 100 -12.98 -10.10 -5.79
C VAL A 100 -13.46 -11.45 -6.32
N GLU A 101 -14.27 -11.42 -7.38
CA GLU A 101 -14.46 -12.48 -8.39
C GLU A 101 -15.58 -12.02 -9.34
N ASP A 102 -15.19 -11.81 -10.59
CA ASP A 102 -16.05 -11.65 -11.76
C ASP A 102 -16.89 -10.36 -11.90
N ILE A 103 -16.46 -9.55 -12.86
CA ILE A 103 -17.20 -8.64 -13.77
C ILE A 103 -16.63 -7.21 -13.68
N VAL A 104 -15.52 -7.00 -14.39
CA VAL A 104 -15.08 -5.68 -14.89
C VAL A 104 -16.02 -5.30 -16.03
N GLY A 105 -16.69 -4.17 -15.91
CA GLY A 105 -17.69 -3.67 -16.85
C GLY A 105 -17.06 -2.70 -17.84
N ASP A 106 -17.07 -3.09 -19.11
CA ASP A 106 -16.73 -2.29 -20.31
C ASP A 106 -15.30 -1.69 -20.41
N ILE A 107 -14.53 -1.56 -19.33
CA ILE A 107 -13.08 -1.27 -19.38
C ILE A 107 -12.31 -2.59 -19.53
N GLU A 108 -11.53 -2.74 -20.59
CA GLU A 108 -10.61 -3.87 -20.70
C GLU A 108 -9.50 -3.71 -19.65
N GLU A 109 -9.61 -4.40 -18.51
CA GLU A 109 -8.61 -4.43 -17.42
C GLU A 109 -7.19 -4.59 -17.98
N GLU A 110 -6.98 -5.47 -18.96
CA GLU A 110 -5.71 -5.71 -19.63
C GLU A 110 -5.05 -4.47 -20.29
N ASN A 111 -5.79 -3.41 -20.58
CA ASN A 111 -5.26 -2.17 -21.16
C ASN A 111 -4.89 -1.10 -20.13
N VAL A 112 -5.40 -1.19 -18.91
CA VAL A 112 -5.19 -0.18 -17.84
C VAL A 112 -4.36 -0.76 -16.69
N CYS A 113 -4.65 -2.01 -16.33
CA CYS A 113 -3.96 -2.78 -15.31
C CYS A 113 -3.33 -4.01 -15.95
N THR A 114 -2.02 -4.01 -16.01
CA THR A 114 -1.26 -5.20 -16.38
C THR A 114 -1.27 -6.18 -15.21
N TRP A 115 -1.38 -7.49 -15.49
CA TRP A 115 -1.29 -8.56 -14.48
C TRP A 115 -0.04 -8.51 -13.58
N SER A 116 0.96 -7.71 -13.95
CA SER A 116 2.16 -7.44 -13.15
C SER A 116 1.98 -6.37 -12.06
N GLU A 117 0.83 -5.70 -12.00
CA GLU A 117 0.53 -4.62 -11.06
C GLU A 117 -0.46 -5.10 -9.99
N GLN A 118 -0.24 -6.28 -9.42
CA GLN A 118 -1.02 -6.75 -8.26
C GLN A 118 -0.07 -7.20 -7.16
N ASP A 119 0.66 -6.23 -6.61
CA ASP A 119 1.49 -6.44 -5.44
C ASP A 119 0.61 -6.25 -4.20
N TRP A 120 -0.10 -7.29 -3.76
CA TRP A 120 -0.88 -7.20 -2.52
C TRP A 120 0.05 -7.12 -1.30
N ILE A 121 -0.46 -6.61 -0.17
CA ILE A 121 0.37 -6.48 1.03
C ILE A 121 0.99 -7.81 1.46
N GLU A 122 0.29 -8.92 1.26
CA GLU A 122 0.75 -10.29 1.54
C GLU A 122 1.89 -10.74 0.60
N ASP A 123 1.96 -10.18 -0.61
CA ASP A 123 3.03 -10.49 -1.58
C ASP A 123 4.32 -9.70 -1.28
N ILE A 124 4.19 -8.53 -0.65
CA ILE A 124 5.32 -7.61 -0.40
C ILE A 124 5.76 -7.54 1.07
N SER A 125 4.95 -8.02 2.01
CA SER A 125 5.21 -7.98 3.46
C SER A 125 6.58 -8.55 3.82
N GLU A 126 6.97 -9.65 3.17
CA GLU A 126 8.26 -10.29 3.37
C GLU A 126 9.43 -9.37 3.00
N LYS A 127 9.34 -8.65 1.87
CA LYS A 127 10.38 -7.72 1.42
C LYS A 127 10.48 -6.51 2.34
N ILE A 128 9.33 -5.93 2.72
CA ILE A 128 9.28 -4.80 3.66
C ILE A 128 9.97 -5.20 4.97
N ALA A 129 9.62 -6.36 5.53
CA ALA A 129 10.21 -6.86 6.76
C ALA A 129 11.72 -7.08 6.65
N GLU A 130 12.21 -7.62 5.52
CA GLU A 130 13.64 -7.80 5.28
C GLU A 130 14.40 -6.48 5.27
N GLU A 131 13.94 -5.49 4.50
CA GLU A 131 14.59 -4.18 4.40
C GLU A 131 14.62 -3.44 5.73
N VAL A 132 13.49 -3.43 6.44
CA VAL A 132 13.37 -2.77 7.75
C VAL A 132 14.33 -3.41 8.76
N LEU A 133 14.39 -4.74 8.83
CA LEU A 133 15.31 -5.44 9.73
C LEU A 133 16.78 -5.26 9.33
N GLU A 134 17.09 -5.09 8.05
CA GLU A 134 18.44 -4.79 7.58
C GLU A 134 18.88 -3.39 8.05
N TRP A 135 18.02 -2.39 7.89
CA TRP A 135 18.27 -1.02 8.37
C TRP A 135 18.40 -0.94 9.89
N LEU A 136 17.54 -1.62 10.64
CA LEU A 136 17.62 -1.66 12.10
C LEU A 136 18.93 -2.30 12.61
N LYS A 137 19.50 -3.23 11.86
CA LYS A 137 20.81 -3.84 12.18
C LYS A 137 21.99 -2.96 11.80
N ASN A 138 21.82 -2.06 10.83
CA ASN A 138 22.84 -1.16 10.30
C ASN A 138 22.36 0.30 10.24
N PRO A 139 22.04 0.92 11.39
CA PRO A 139 21.52 2.30 11.45
C PRO A 139 22.54 3.37 11.05
#